data_AF-A0A534TV39-F1
#
_entry.id   AF-A0A534TV39-F1
#
_cell.length_a   1.000
_cell.length_b   1.000
_cell.length_c   1.000
_cell.angle_alpha   90.00
_cell.angle_beta   90.00
_cell.angle_gamma   90.00
#
_symmetry.space_group_name_H-M   'P 1'
#
loop_
_entity.id
_entity.type
_entity.pdbx_description
1 polymer ?
#
loop_
_entity_poly.entity_id
_entity_poly.type
_entity_poly.pdbx_seq_one_letter_code
_entity_poly.pdbx_strand_id
1 'polypeptide(L)' 'MTLAAEKELEHISESCGVADHDHDLGKRLDALWRYDQYIANAEGRPALQELWCDLKCQEIDNIKRMKQVIVEEVRQNCL' A
#
# COMPACT_ATOMS: atom_id res chain seq x y z
N MET A 1 -22.83 -6.94 14.63
CA MET A 1 -21.88 -8.08 14.51
C MET A 1 -21.24 -7.99 13.14
N THR A 2 -20.03 -7.43 13.06
CA THR A 2 -19.26 -7.31 11.82
C THR A 2 -17.80 -7.60 12.10
N LEU A 3 -17.55 -8.72 12.79
CA LEU A 3 -16.23 -9.19 13.25
C LEU A 3 -15.51 -10.10 12.24
N ALA A 4 -16.08 -10.29 11.05
CA ALA A 4 -15.53 -11.20 10.05
C ALA A 4 -14.62 -10.52 9.01
N ALA A 5 -14.73 -9.20 8.82
CA ALA A 5 -13.96 -8.48 7.80
C ALA A 5 -12.57 -8.02 8.29
N GLU A 6 -12.34 -7.97 9.60
CA GLU A 6 -11.05 -7.55 10.18
C GLU A 6 -10.02 -8.67 10.21
N LYS A 7 -10.45 -9.93 10.07
CA LYS A 7 -9.58 -11.11 10.18
C LYS A 7 -8.90 -11.55 8.88
N GLU A 8 -9.42 -11.13 7.72
CA GLU A 8 -8.76 -11.38 6.41
C GLU A 8 -7.67 -10.35 6.08
N LEU A 9 -7.61 -9.22 6.80
CA LEU A 9 -6.54 -8.22 6.63
C LEU A 9 -5.28 -8.55 7.46
N GLU A 10 -5.38 -9.41 8.48
CA GLU A 10 -4.26 -9.79 9.35
C GLU A 10 -3.20 -10.64 8.63
N HIS A 11 -3.58 -11.38 7.58
CA HIS A 11 -2.66 -12.26 6.85
C HIS A 11 -1.97 -11.62 5.64
N ILE A 12 -2.28 -10.35 5.32
CA ILE A 12 -1.61 -9.62 4.21
C ILE A 12 -0.16 -9.24 4.57
N SER A 13 0.24 -9.41 5.85
CA SER A 13 1.63 -9.19 6.29
C SER A 13 2.50 -10.44 6.22
N GLU A 14 1.92 -11.63 5.98
CA GLU A 14 2.64 -12.92 5.85
C GLU A 14 2.42 -13.53 4.46
N SER A 15 2.77 -12.78 3.42
CA SER A 15 2.77 -13.30 2.05
C SER A 15 4.05 -14.10 1.78
N CYS A 16 4.00 -15.41 2.08
CA CYS A 16 4.87 -16.39 1.46
C CYS A 16 4.51 -16.47 -0.04
N GLY A 17 5.51 -16.25 -0.89
CA GLY A 17 5.35 -15.76 -2.25
C GLY A 17 4.44 -16.55 -3.19
N VAL A 18 3.46 -15.84 -3.76
CA VAL A 18 2.97 -16.10 -5.11
C VAL A 18 3.63 -15.06 -6.03
N ALA A 19 4.31 -15.58 -7.05
CA ALA A 19 5.27 -14.84 -7.87
C ALA A 19 4.61 -13.67 -8.64
N ASP A 20 5.30 -12.53 -8.63
CA ASP A 20 5.05 -11.28 -9.34
C ASP A 20 4.00 -10.29 -8.78
N HIS A 21 2.75 -10.67 -8.52
CA HIS A 21 1.73 -9.65 -8.19
C HIS A 21 1.81 -9.12 -6.75
N ASP A 22 2.19 -9.97 -5.79
CA ASP A 22 2.37 -9.55 -4.38
C ASP A 22 3.71 -8.83 -4.14
N HIS A 23 4.72 -9.08 -5.00
CA HIS A 23 6.05 -8.47 -4.86
C HIS A 23 6.01 -6.95 -5.05
N ASP A 24 5.25 -6.48 -6.03
CA ASP A 24 5.13 -5.05 -6.30
C ASP A 24 4.23 -4.34 -5.29
N LEU A 25 3.22 -5.03 -4.73
CA LEU A 25 2.41 -4.49 -3.63
C LEU A 25 3.24 -4.34 -2.35
N GLY A 26 4.06 -5.34 -2.01
CA GLY A 26 4.97 -5.32 -0.87
C GLY A 26 5.97 -4.17 -0.95
N LYS A 27 6.66 -3.99 -2.09
CA LYS A 27 7.60 -2.87 -2.29
C LYS A 27 6.95 -1.50 -2.14
N ARG A 28 5.71 -1.34 -2.62
CA ARG A 28 4.97 -0.07 -2.52
C ARG A 28 4.55 0.22 -1.07
N LEU A 29 4.15 -0.81 -0.33
CA LEU A 29 3.89 -0.69 1.11
C LEU A 29 5.17 -0.30 1.88
N ASP A 30 6.31 -0.92 1.56
CA ASP A 30 7.61 -0.56 2.14
C ASP A 30 8.02 0.88 1.78
N ALA A 31 7.68 1.35 0.58
CA ALA A 31 7.97 2.71 0.14
C ALA A 31 7.19 3.76 0.97
N LEU A 32 6.00 3.45 1.49
CA LEU A 32 5.25 4.37 2.36
C LEU A 32 6.04 4.79 3.60
N TRP A 33 6.79 3.85 4.18
CA TRP A 33 7.67 4.14 5.32
C TRP A 33 8.81 5.10 4.95
N ARG A 34 9.33 5.01 3.71
CA ARG A 34 10.36 5.95 3.23
C ARG A 34 9.81 7.35 3.03
N TYR A 35 8.55 7.49 2.61
CA TYR A 35 7.91 8.81 2.50
C TYR A 35 7.86 9.54 3.85
N ASP A 36 7.59 8.84 4.95
CA ASP A 36 7.64 9.44 6.29
C ASP A 36 9.04 10.01 6.62
N GLN A 37 10.10 9.28 6.25
CA GLN A 37 11.46 9.77 6.41
C GLN A 37 11.76 10.97 5.50
N TYR A 38 11.25 11.00 4.27
CA TYR A 38 11.44 12.14 3.37
C TYR A 38 10.71 13.40 3.84
N ILE A 39 9.50 13.23 4.39
CA ILE A 39 8.74 14.32 5.02
C ILE A 39 9.51 14.87 6.22
N ALA A 40 10.02 13.99 7.10
CA ALA A 40 10.83 14.39 8.24
C ALA A 40 12.14 15.08 7.81
N ASN A 41 12.82 14.56 6.79
CA ASN A 41 14.05 15.15 6.26
C ASN A 41 13.82 16.49 5.54
N ALA A 42 12.59 16.79 5.14
CA ALA A 42 12.19 18.06 4.54
C ALA A 42 11.83 19.13 5.59
N GLU A 43 12.08 18.88 6.88
CA GLU A 43 11.86 19.85 7.95
C GLU A 43 12.54 21.20 7.65
N GLY A 44 11.79 22.28 7.86
CA GLY A 44 12.23 23.64 7.52
C GLY A 44 12.11 24.01 6.04
N ARG A 45 11.61 23.11 5.18
CA ARG A 45 11.35 23.35 3.74
C ARG A 45 9.88 23.05 3.40
N PRO A 46 8.94 23.98 3.68
CA PRO A 46 7.50 23.69 3.64
C PRO A 46 7.01 23.19 2.27
N ALA A 47 7.45 23.80 1.16
CA ALA A 47 7.07 23.36 -0.18
C ALA A 47 7.58 21.94 -0.52
N LEU A 48 8.75 21.56 -0.01
CA LEU A 48 9.30 20.22 -0.22
C LEU A 48 8.55 19.19 0.65
N GLN A 49 8.21 19.57 1.88
CA GLN A 49 7.44 18.73 2.79
C GLN A 49 6.03 18.47 2.23
N GLU A 50 5.36 19.50 1.72
CA GLU A 50 4.05 19.41 1.07
C GLU A 50 4.11 18.48 -0.16
N LEU A 51 5.13 18.62 -1.01
CA LEU A 51 5.34 17.71 -2.14
C LEU A 51 5.48 16.25 -1.68
N TRP A 52 6.26 15.97 -0.65
CA TRP A 52 6.41 14.60 -0.15
C TRP A 52 5.12 14.05 0.48
N CYS A 53 4.34 14.89 1.16
CA CYS A 53 3.01 14.53 1.65
C CYS A 53 2.06 14.18 0.50
N ASP A 54 2.03 14.97 -0.57
CA ASP A 54 1.19 14.73 -1.74
C ASP A 54 1.56 13.42 -2.44
N LEU A 55 2.86 13.18 -2.64
CA LEU A 55 3.34 11.94 -3.24
C LEU A 55 3.00 10.72 -2.37
N LYS A 56 3.08 10.85 -1.04
CA LYS A 56 2.66 9.80 -0.12
C LYS A 56 1.17 9.49 -0.25
N CYS A 57 0.32 10.52 -0.31
CA CYS A 57 -1.12 10.37 -0.50
C CYS A 57 -1.44 9.66 -1.83
N GLN A 58 -0.77 10.07 -2.92
CA GLN A 58 -0.93 9.41 -4.22
C GLN A 58 -0.53 7.94 -4.17
N GLU A 59 0.56 7.60 -3.47
CA GLU A 59 1.01 6.22 -3.35
C GLU A 59 0.03 5.35 -2.54
N ILE A 60 -0.56 5.90 -1.47
CA ILE A 60 -1.63 5.23 -0.73
C ILE A 60 -2.81 4.92 -1.64
N ASP A 61 -3.23 5.87 -2.48
CA ASP A 61 -4.35 5.65 -3.39
C ASP A 61 -4.00 4.69 -4.55
N ASN A 62 -2.74 4.65 -4.97
CA ASN A 62 -2.23 3.64 -5.91
C ASN A 62 -2.32 2.23 -5.30
N ILE A 63 -1.86 2.08 -4.05
CA ILE A 63 -1.92 0.80 -3.31
C ILE A 63 -3.38 0.34 -3.16
N LYS A 64 -4.30 1.24 -2.81
CA LYS A 64 -5.73 0.91 -2.73
C LYS A 64 -6.28 0.41 -4.07
N ARG A 65 -5.99 1.11 -5.17
CA ARG A 65 -6.41 0.72 -6.52
C ARG A 65 -5.84 -0.63 -6.91
N MET A 66 -4.57 -0.88 -6.62
CA MET A 66 -3.91 -2.15 -6.94
C MET A 66 -4.50 -3.32 -6.15
N LYS A 67 -4.78 -3.12 -4.86
CA LYS A 67 -5.51 -4.10 -4.03
C LYS A 67 -6.88 -4.43 -4.60
N GLN A 68 -7.64 -3.43 -5.07
CA GLN A 68 -8.96 -3.67 -5.67
C GLN A 68 -8.87 -4.53 -6.93
N VAL A 69 -7.92 -4.24 -7.82
CA VAL A 69 -7.70 -5.03 -9.04
C VAL A 69 -7.30 -6.46 -8.70
N ILE A 70 -6.37 -6.65 -7.75
CA ILE A 70 -5.96 -8.00 -7.33
C ILE A 70 -7.15 -8.79 -6.76
N VAL A 71 -7.99 -8.17 -5.93
CA VAL A 71 -9.19 -8.82 -5.39
C VAL A 71 -10.18 -9.20 -6.50
N GLU A 72 -10.34 -8.35 -7.51
CA GLU A 72 -11.21 -8.62 -8.65
C GLU A 72 -10.68 -9.77 -9.51
N GLU A 73 -9.38 -9.76 -9.84
CA GLU A 73 -8.71 -10.84 -10.57
C GLU A 73 -8.80 -12.18 -9.83
N VAL A 74 -8.54 -12.20 -8.52
CA VAL A 74 -8.67 -13.41 -7.69
C VAL A 74 -10.10 -13.94 -7.72
N ARG A 75 -11.12 -13.07 -7.67
CA ARG A 75 -12.53 -13.48 -7.77
C ARG A 75 -12.88 -14.05 -9.15
N GLN A 76 -12.29 -13.51 -10.22
CA GLN A 76 -12.54 -13.98 -11.58
C GLN A 76 -11.80 -15.29 -11.90
N ASN A 77 -10.59 -15.49 -11.37
CA ASN A 77 -9.80 -16.72 -11.56
C ASN A 77 -10.17 -17.88 -10.61
N CYS A 78 -11.07 -17.64 -9.65
CA CYS A 78 -11.62 -18.69 -8.77
C CYS A 78 -13.00 -19.22 -9.22
N LEU A 79 -13.41 -18.98 -10.47
CA LEU A 79 -14.61 -19.55 -11.10
C LEU A 79 -14.27 -20.58 -12.19
#